data_AF-A0A009Q8B2-F1
#
_entry.id   AF-A0A009Q8B2-F1
#
_cell.length_a   1.000
_cell.length_b   1.000
_cell.length_c   1.000
_cell.angle_alpha   90.00
_cell.angle_beta   90.00
_cell.angle_gamma   90.00
#
_symmetry.space_group_name_H-M   'P 1'
#
loop_
_entity.id
_entity.type
_entity.pdbx_description
1 polymer ?
#
loop_
_entity_poly.entity_id
_entity_poly.type
_entity_poly.pdbx_seq_one_letter_code
_entity_poly.pdbx_strand_id
1 'polypeptide(L)'
;MSTFEQQQKHIQSWHEPALRTLSGLLKKRKENLARQNRDEKNAAVTRDEFMQALVDEHGKHGIYLIHAGPIISSLYRAKRIRYLGSTFIQIKEGGEA
;
A
#
# COMPACT_ATOMS: atom_id res chain seq x y z
N MET A 1 23.37 -15.72 -3.67
CA MET A 1 22.21 -14.88 -4.05
C MET A 1 22.69 -13.77 -4.96
N SER A 2 22.07 -13.63 -6.13
CA SER A 2 22.36 -12.52 -7.04
C SER A 2 21.89 -11.18 -6.44
N THR A 3 22.45 -10.07 -6.91
CA THR A 3 22.02 -8.71 -6.49
C THR A 3 20.52 -8.49 -6.70
N PHE A 4 19.96 -9.11 -7.74
CA PHE A 4 18.53 -9.05 -8.05
C PHE A 4 17.67 -9.76 -6.98
N GLU A 5 18.08 -10.96 -6.54
CA GLU A 5 17.36 -11.70 -5.48
C GLU A 5 17.38 -10.95 -4.15
N GLN A 6 18.51 -10.30 -3.83
CA GLN A 6 18.62 -9.48 -2.62
C GLN A 6 17.69 -8.26 -2.67
N GLN A 7 17.61 -7.61 -3.83
CA GLN A 7 16.68 -6.48 -4.04
C GLN A 7 15.22 -6.92 -3.91
N GLN A 8 14.84 -8.08 -4.47
CA GLN A 8 13.48 -8.62 -4.34
C GLN A 8 13.15 -8.92 -2.86
N LYS A 9 14.06 -9.54 -2.12
CA LYS A 9 13.87 -9.81 -0.68
C LYS A 9 13.71 -8.53 0.14
N HIS A 10 14.52 -7.52 -0.13
CA HIS A 10 14.40 -6.22 0.50
C HIS A 10 13.03 -5.57 0.20
N ILE A 11 12.54 -5.64 -1.04
CA ILE A 11 11.21 -5.10 -1.36
C ILE A 11 10.10 -5.91 -0.65
N GLN A 12 10.22 -7.23 -0.61
CA GLN A 12 9.23 -8.09 0.06
C GLN A 12 9.19 -7.89 1.58
N SER A 13 10.32 -7.62 2.23
CA SER A 13 10.33 -7.32 3.68
C SER A 13 9.51 -6.08 4.04
N TRP A 14 9.24 -5.20 3.06
CA TRP A 14 8.42 -4.01 3.25
C TRP A 14 6.91 -4.23 3.01
N HIS A 15 6.47 -5.44 2.68
CA HIS A 15 5.04 -5.70 2.44
C HIS A 15 4.19 -5.40 3.66
N GLU A 16 4.56 -5.93 4.84
CA GLU A 16 3.75 -5.79 6.04
C GLU A 16 3.73 -4.35 6.59
N PRO A 17 4.86 -3.62 6.68
CA PRO A 17 4.82 -2.20 7.03
C PRO A 17 3.96 -1.39 6.06
N ALA A 18 4.08 -1.64 4.74
CA ALA A 18 3.30 -0.91 3.75
C ALA A 18 1.79 -1.20 3.84
N LEU A 19 1.40 -2.44 4.12
CA LEU A 19 0.00 -2.80 4.34
C LEU A 19 -0.58 -2.16 5.61
N ARG A 20 0.23 -1.98 6.66
CA ARG A 20 -0.18 -1.24 7.87
C ARG A 20 -0.44 0.23 7.56
N THR A 21 0.47 0.90 6.84
CA THR A 21 0.29 2.28 6.38
C THR A 21 -0.99 2.43 5.54
N LEU A 22 -1.18 1.54 4.56
CA LEU A 22 -2.38 1.55 3.71
C LEU A 22 -3.67 1.33 4.53
N SER A 23 -3.65 0.41 5.49
CA SER A 23 -4.79 0.14 6.37
C SER A 23 -5.17 1.38 7.20
N GLY A 24 -4.17 2.13 7.68
CA GLY A 24 -4.38 3.38 8.40
C GLY A 24 -5.07 4.46 7.53
N LEU A 25 -4.64 4.60 6.27
CA LEU A 25 -5.30 5.53 5.34
C LEU A 25 -6.73 5.08 5.01
N LEU A 26 -6.93 3.79 4.73
CA LEU A 26 -8.24 3.24 4.40
C LEU A 26 -9.22 3.34 5.57
N LYS A 27 -8.76 3.18 6.81
CA LYS A 27 -9.60 3.39 8.01
C LYS A 27 -10.22 4.78 8.02
N LYS A 28 -9.42 5.83 7.80
CA LYS A 28 -9.92 7.22 7.69
C LYS A 28 -10.92 7.39 6.54
N ARG A 29 -10.68 6.72 5.40
CA ARG A 29 -11.60 6.77 4.25
C ARG A 29 -12.93 6.06 4.55
N LYS A 30 -12.89 4.91 5.22
CA LYS A 30 -14.08 4.19 5.70
C LYS A 30 -14.91 5.05 6.66
N GLU A 31 -14.26 5.64 7.67
CA GLU A 31 -14.91 6.55 8.63
C GLU A 31 -15.60 7.74 7.91
N ASN A 32 -14.95 8.33 6.91
CA ASN A 32 -15.55 9.41 6.11
C ASN A 32 -16.73 8.96 5.26
N LEU A 33 -16.68 7.77 4.66
CA LEU A 33 -17.79 7.21 3.89
C LEU A 33 -18.98 6.89 4.79
N ALA A 34 -18.74 6.29 5.96
CA ALA A 34 -19.76 6.01 6.95
C ALA A 34 -20.48 7.30 7.40
N ARG A 35 -19.74 8.37 7.66
CA ARG A 35 -20.30 9.71 7.96
C ARG A 35 -21.18 10.27 6.84
N GLN A 36 -20.94 9.88 5.60
CA GLN A 36 -21.71 10.31 4.42
C GLN A 36 -22.81 9.30 4.04
N ASN A 37 -23.04 8.27 4.87
CA ASN A 37 -23.97 7.18 4.59
C ASN A 37 -23.68 6.47 3.25
N ARG A 38 -22.40 6.29 2.92
CA ARG A 38 -21.90 5.58 1.73
C ARG A 38 -21.26 4.25 2.11
N ASP A 39 -21.23 3.29 1.19
CA ASP A 39 -20.64 1.97 1.42
C ASP A 39 -19.12 2.07 1.65
N GLU A 40 -18.68 1.67 2.85
CA GLU A 40 -17.28 1.65 3.29
C GLU A 40 -16.38 0.73 2.45
N LYS A 41 -16.97 -0.25 1.74
CA LYS A 41 -16.24 -1.12 0.80
C LYS A 41 -15.64 -0.35 -0.37
N ASN A 42 -16.12 0.87 -0.62
CA ASN A 42 -15.58 1.78 -1.63
C ASN A 42 -14.38 2.60 -1.13
N ALA A 43 -13.93 2.40 0.11
CA ALA A 43 -12.75 3.09 0.64
C ALA A 43 -11.52 2.77 -0.22
N ALA A 44 -10.95 3.80 -0.83
CA ALA A 44 -9.74 3.72 -1.62
C ALA A 44 -8.89 4.98 -1.42
N VAL A 45 -7.59 4.83 -1.66
CA VAL A 45 -6.61 5.93 -1.65
C VAL A 45 -5.92 6.01 -2.99
N THR A 46 -5.41 7.17 -3.38
CA THR A 46 -4.61 7.24 -4.60
C THR A 46 -3.24 6.60 -4.39
N ARG A 47 -2.61 6.19 -5.50
CA ARG A 47 -1.22 5.71 -5.49
C ARG A 47 -0.27 6.74 -4.91
N ASP A 48 -0.46 8.02 -5.23
CA ASP A 48 0.39 9.10 -4.76
C ASP A 48 0.23 9.35 -3.26
N GLU A 49 -1.01 9.33 -2.75
CA GLU A 49 -1.28 9.39 -1.32
C GLU A 49 -0.60 8.24 -0.57
N PHE A 50 -0.65 7.03 -1.14
CA PHE A 50 0.00 5.88 -0.53
C PHE A 50 1.53 5.98 -0.58
N MET A 51 2.11 6.42 -1.71
CA MET A 51 3.56 6.64 -1.80
C MET A 51 4.04 7.70 -0.81
N GLN A 52 3.32 8.82 -0.69
CA GLN A 52 3.68 9.89 0.24
C GLN A 52 3.61 9.39 1.68
N ALA A 53 2.53 8.68 2.06
CA ALA A 53 2.40 8.12 3.40
C ALA A 53 3.51 7.13 3.75
N LEU A 54 3.96 6.31 2.78
CA LEU A 54 5.09 5.41 2.98
C LEU A 54 6.39 6.16 3.29
N VAL A 55 6.63 7.27 2.59
CA VAL A 55 7.82 8.11 2.82
C VAL A 55 7.70 8.87 4.14
N ASP A 56 6.52 9.39 4.47
CA ASP A 56 6.32 10.14 5.71
C ASP A 56 6.48 9.25 6.95
N GLU A 57 5.97 8.02 6.91
CA GLU A 57 6.03 7.07 8.03
C GLU A 57 7.39 6.36 8.13
N HIS A 58 7.97 5.96 7.00
CA HIS A 58 9.16 5.09 6.95
C HIS A 58 10.40 5.74 6.35
N GLY A 59 10.37 7.03 6.01
CA GLY A 59 11.50 7.73 5.39
C GLY A 59 12.75 7.78 6.25
N LYS A 60 12.59 7.82 7.58
CA LYS A 60 13.71 7.71 8.53
C LYS A 60 14.32 6.30 8.57
N HIS A 61 13.59 5.30 8.07
CA HIS A 61 14.00 3.90 8.00
C HIS A 61 14.42 3.47 6.59
N GLY A 62 14.64 4.43 5.67
CA GLY A 62 15.17 4.17 4.33
C GLY A 62 14.12 4.02 3.22
N ILE A 63 12.83 4.29 3.48
CA ILE A 63 11.84 4.40 2.40
C ILE A 63 11.79 5.83 1.84
N TYR A 64 12.38 6.00 0.68
CA TYR A 64 12.23 7.18 -0.17
C TYR A 64 11.24 6.92 -1.31
N LEU A 65 10.84 7.96 -2.04
CA LEU A 65 9.89 7.85 -3.17
C LEU A 65 10.31 6.78 -4.20
N ILE A 66 11.62 6.64 -4.43
CA ILE A 66 12.18 5.61 -5.34
C ILE A 66 11.89 4.17 -4.88
N HIS A 67 11.69 3.95 -3.58
CA HIS A 67 11.37 2.65 -3.00
C HIS A 67 9.86 2.40 -2.92
N ALA A 68 9.06 3.46 -2.72
CA ALA A 68 7.60 3.34 -2.56
C ALA A 68 6.92 2.74 -3.80
N GLY A 69 7.28 3.19 -5.01
CA GLY A 69 6.72 2.65 -6.25
C GLY A 69 6.96 1.13 -6.46
N PRO A 70 8.20 0.65 -6.32
CA PRO A 70 8.52 -0.78 -6.34
C PRO A 70 7.80 -1.61 -5.28
N ILE A 71 7.66 -1.10 -4.05
CA ILE A 71 6.92 -1.78 -2.96
C ILE A 71 5.45 -1.96 -3.35
N ILE A 72 4.79 -0.88 -3.79
CA ILE A 72 3.38 -0.94 -4.23
C ILE A 72 3.22 -1.91 -5.41
N SER A 73 4.13 -1.89 -6.37
CA SER A 73 4.11 -2.82 -7.52
C SER A 73 4.27 -4.28 -7.08
N SER A 74 5.13 -4.52 -6.09
CA SER A 74 5.35 -5.85 -5.50
C SER A 74 4.11 -6.35 -4.75
N LEU A 75 3.45 -5.47 -3.96
CA LEU A 75 2.19 -5.79 -3.29
C LEU A 75 1.07 -6.15 -4.27
N TYR A 76 0.99 -5.42 -5.39
CA TYR A 76 0.01 -5.70 -6.44
C TYR A 76 0.26 -7.08 -7.09
N ARG A 77 1.51 -7.38 -7.45
CA ARG A 77 1.89 -8.69 -8.00
C ARG A 77 1.64 -9.83 -7.02
N ALA A 78 1.84 -9.60 -5.72
CA ALA A 78 1.52 -10.53 -4.65
C ALA A 78 0.02 -10.62 -4.32
N LYS A 79 -0.85 -9.91 -5.07
CA LYS A 79 -2.31 -9.89 -4.89
C LYS A 79 -2.75 -9.43 -3.49
N ARG A 80 -1.92 -8.66 -2.77
CA ARG A 80 -2.25 -8.09 -1.44
C ARG A 80 -3.07 -6.80 -1.56
N ILE A 81 -2.95 -6.11 -2.69
CA ILE A 81 -3.72 -4.91 -3.05
C ILE A 81 -4.35 -5.08 -4.44
N ARG A 82 -5.35 -4.25 -4.73
CA ARG A 82 -5.94 -4.10 -6.07
C ARG A 82 -5.99 -2.64 -6.48
N TYR A 83 -5.90 -2.39 -7.79
CA TYR A 83 -6.19 -1.09 -8.37
C TYR A 83 -7.66 -0.98 -8.75
N LEU A 84 -8.26 0.19 -8.50
CA LEU A 84 -9.51 0.62 -9.10
C LEU A 84 -9.17 1.67 -10.17
N GLY A 85 -9.28 1.29 -11.45
CA GLY A 85 -8.74 2.08 -12.55
C GLY A 85 -7.21 2.14 -12.50
N SER A 86 -6.62 3.28 -12.87
CA SER A 86 -5.17 3.48 -12.89
C SER A 86 -4.60 4.08 -11.59
N THR A 87 -5.44 4.72 -10.77
CA THR A 87 -4.97 5.63 -9.71
C THR A 87 -5.30 5.15 -8.31
N PHE A 88 -6.44 4.50 -8.10
CA PHE A 88 -6.92 4.18 -6.76
C PHE A 88 -6.50 2.78 -6.33
N ILE A 89 -6.22 2.61 -5.04
CA ILE A 89 -5.73 1.38 -4.42
C ILE A 89 -6.64 0.98 -3.26
N GLN A 90 -6.91 -0.33 -3.17
CA GLN A 90 -7.57 -0.96 -2.03
C GLN A 90 -6.77 -2.17 -1.56
N ILE A 91 -6.94 -2.55 -0.29
CA ILE A 91 -6.48 -3.85 0.21
C ILE A 91 -7.37 -4.95 -0.36
N LYS A 92 -6.77 -6.05 -0.78
CA LYS A 92 -7.51 -7.26 -1.13
C LYS A 92 -7.72 -8.09 0.13
N GLU A 93 -8.95 -8.10 0.65
CA GLU A 93 -9.33 -9.04 1.71
C GLU A 93 -9.19 -10.47 1.17
N GLY A 94 -8.33 -11.29 1.78
CA GLY A 94 -8.03 -12.66 1.33
C GLY A 94 -6.63 -12.90 0.74
N GLY A 95 -5.65 -12.02 1.01
CA GLY A 95 -4.24 -12.39 0.79
C GLY A 95 -3.82 -13.44 1.82
N GLU A 96 -3.82 -14.72 1.45
CA GLU A 96 -3.28 -15.80 2.27
C GLU A 96 -1.85 -15.44 2.73
N ALA A 97 -1.59 -15.65 4.02
CA ALA A 97 -0.31 -15.45 4.68
C ALA A 97 0.64 -16.61 4.37
#